data_AF-A0A6V7QNR9-F1
#
_entry.id   AF-A0A6V7QNR9-F1
#
_cell.length_a   1.000
_cell.length_b   1.000
_cell.length_c   1.000
_cell.angle_alpha   90.00
_cell.angle_beta   90.00
_cell.angle_gamma   90.00
#
_symmetry.space_group_name_H-M   'P 1'
#
loop_
_entity.id
_entity.type
_entity.pdbx_description
1 polymer ?
#
loop_
_entity_poly.entity_id
_entity_poly.type
_entity_poly.pdbx_seq_one_letter_code
_entity_poly.pdbx_strand_id
1 'polypeptide(L)'
;MTDEFLAFASRSRRRNWSDLSSGMLFNTCREIEGEFVDALAHEPQFLNKKLFTVGPLNPVAVGHGQRQRHDCLEWLDKQPPASVLYVSFGSTTTLSDAQIEQLAVALLNSNRRFIWVLRDADLGNILQRAETHGRADCRRVSLKE
;
A
#
# COMPACT_ATOMS: atom_id res chain seq x y z
N MET A 1 21.79 10.44 -2.53
CA MET A 1 20.75 10.36 -3.59
C MET A 1 21.19 9.35 -4.63
N THR A 2 20.36 8.37 -4.98
CA THR A 2 20.73 7.33 -5.93
C THR A 2 20.37 7.73 -7.36
N ASP A 3 21.25 7.44 -8.31
CA ASP A 3 21.01 7.65 -9.75
C ASP A 3 19.74 6.93 -10.22
N GLU A 4 19.37 5.85 -9.54
CA GLU A 4 18.17 5.05 -9.81
C GLU A 4 16.87 5.83 -9.57
N PHE A 5 16.79 6.65 -8.51
CA PHE A 5 15.63 7.49 -8.24
C PHE A 5 15.47 8.59 -9.29
N LEU A 6 16.59 9.22 -9.68
CA LEU A 6 16.61 10.25 -10.72
C LEU A 6 16.23 9.65 -12.09
N ALA A 7 16.70 8.43 -12.38
CA ALA A 7 16.34 7.69 -13.59
C ALA A 7 14.86 7.29 -13.59
N PHE A 8 14.29 6.90 -12.45
CA PHE A 8 12.86 6.61 -12.31
C PHE A 8 12.00 7.86 -12.55
N ALA A 9 12.36 8.99 -11.92
CA ALA A 9 11.67 10.27 -12.09
C ALA A 9 11.68 10.71 -13.57
N SER A 10 12.82 10.52 -14.23
CA SER A 10 13.01 10.81 -15.67
C SER A 10 12.23 9.84 -16.58
N ARG A 11 12.22 8.53 -16.27
CA ARG A 11 11.54 7.50 -17.06
C ARG A 11 10.02 7.57 -16.98
N SER A 12 9.48 7.99 -15.83
CA SER A 12 8.03 8.03 -15.59
C SER A 12 7.30 9.08 -16.45
N ARG A 13 8.00 9.93 -17.21
CA ARG A 13 7.41 11.10 -17.89
C ARG A 13 7.93 11.36 -19.30
N ARG A 14 7.52 10.53 -20.28
CA ARG A 14 7.51 10.86 -21.72
C ARG A 14 6.20 11.53 -22.17
N ARG A 15 5.73 12.55 -21.44
CA ARG A 15 4.62 13.42 -21.88
C ARG A 15 4.92 14.87 -21.45
N ASN A 16 4.91 15.81 -22.41
CA ASN A 16 5.23 17.25 -22.28
C ASN A 16 4.28 18.05 -21.35
N TRP A 17 3.72 17.43 -20.30
CA TRP A 17 2.72 18.05 -19.42
C TRP A 17 3.33 19.07 -18.45
N SER A 18 4.64 18.98 -18.20
CA SER A 18 5.37 19.88 -17.31
C SER A 18 5.41 21.31 -17.84
N ASP A 19 5.51 21.52 -19.15
CA ASP A 19 5.74 22.85 -19.72
C ASP A 19 4.51 23.75 -19.61
N LEU A 20 3.31 23.16 -19.63
CA LEU A 20 2.04 23.89 -19.56
C LEU A 20 1.51 24.13 -18.13
N SER A 21 2.09 23.50 -17.11
CA SER A 21 1.60 23.64 -15.73
C SER A 21 2.17 24.90 -15.05
N SER A 22 1.37 25.53 -14.17
CA SER A 22 1.84 26.65 -13.33
C SER A 22 2.66 26.19 -12.12
N GLY A 23 2.68 24.89 -11.86
CA GLY A 23 3.36 24.26 -10.72
C GLY A 23 2.97 22.80 -10.59
N MET A 24 3.55 22.13 -9.62
CA MET A 24 3.38 20.69 -9.39
C MET A 24 3.11 20.41 -7.92
N LEU A 25 2.11 19.57 -7.70
CA LEU A 25 1.65 19.18 -6.37
C LEU A 25 2.15 17.77 -6.07
N PHE A 26 2.79 17.60 -4.93
CA PHE A 26 3.28 16.33 -4.44
C PHE A 26 2.62 16.01 -3.10
N ASN A 27 2.11 14.79 -2.99
CA ASN A 27 1.59 14.24 -1.73
C ASN A 27 2.77 13.74 -0.87
N THR A 28 3.58 14.68 -0.40
CA THR A 28 4.71 14.47 0.49
C THR A 28 4.92 15.71 1.36
N CYS A 29 5.81 15.63 2.35
CA CYS A 29 6.23 16.75 3.17
C CYS A 29 7.74 16.70 3.44
N ARG A 30 8.31 17.82 3.88
CA ARG A 30 9.77 17.95 4.07
C ARG A 30 10.29 17.07 5.20
N GLU A 31 9.46 16.78 6.20
CA GLU A 31 9.78 15.91 7.32
C GLU A 31 10.02 14.45 6.88
N ILE A 32 9.42 14.03 5.77
CA ILE A 32 9.57 12.67 5.23
C ILE A 32 10.62 12.65 4.10
N GLU A 33 10.56 13.60 3.16
CA GLU A 33 11.35 13.55 1.91
C GLU A 33 12.10 14.86 1.58
N GLY A 34 12.45 15.68 2.57
CA GLY A 34 13.01 17.03 2.37
C GLY A 34 14.20 17.09 1.40
N GLU A 35 15.21 16.23 1.59
CA GLU A 35 16.39 16.19 0.70
C GLU A 35 16.02 15.84 -0.75
N PHE A 36 15.02 14.98 -0.94
CA PHE A 36 14.53 14.61 -2.27
C PHE A 36 13.75 15.75 -2.91
N VAL A 37 12.97 16.50 -2.12
CA VAL A 37 12.26 17.70 -2.59
C VAL A 37 13.25 18.76 -3.06
N ASP A 38 14.34 18.97 -2.31
CA ASP A 38 15.36 19.95 -2.66
C ASP A 38 16.11 19.53 -3.93
N ALA A 39 16.51 18.27 -4.06
CA ALA A 39 17.12 17.80 -5.30
C ALA A 39 16.17 17.87 -6.50
N LEU A 40 14.89 17.54 -6.30
CA LEU A 40 13.87 17.67 -7.33
C LEU A 40 13.75 19.12 -7.80
N ALA A 41 13.88 20.10 -6.91
CA ALA A 41 13.86 21.52 -7.30
C ALA A 41 15.01 21.93 -8.22
N HIS A 42 16.13 21.19 -8.19
CA HIS A 42 17.31 21.45 -9.04
C HIS A 42 17.28 20.68 -10.37
N GLU A 43 16.33 19.76 -10.56
CA GLU A 43 16.21 19.03 -11.81
C GLU A 43 15.77 19.97 -12.95
N PRO A 44 16.38 19.88 -14.15
CA PRO A 44 16.12 20.80 -15.26
C PRO A 44 14.65 21.00 -15.61
N GLN A 45 13.85 19.94 -15.46
CA GLN A 45 12.41 19.90 -15.72
C GLN A 45 11.56 20.69 -14.71
N PHE A 46 12.12 21.04 -13.55
CA PHE A 46 11.43 21.73 -12.45
C PHE A 46 12.02 23.10 -12.11
N LEU A 47 13.19 23.47 -12.66
CA LEU A 47 13.88 24.74 -12.39
C LEU A 47 13.01 26.00 -12.54
N ASN A 48 11.98 25.96 -13.39
CA ASN A 48 11.05 27.08 -13.63
C ASN A 48 9.62 26.80 -13.14
N LYS A 49 9.43 25.83 -12.23
CA LYS A 49 8.11 25.40 -11.76
C LYS A 49 8.02 25.54 -10.25
N LYS A 50 6.86 25.97 -9.76
CA LYS A 50 6.57 25.95 -8.32
C LYS A 50 6.32 24.50 -7.89
N LEU A 51 7.07 24.02 -6.91
CA LEU A 51 6.86 22.71 -6.29
C LEU A 51 6.12 22.89 -4.96
N PHE A 52 4.97 22.23 -4.83
CA PHE A 52 4.13 22.29 -3.64
C PHE A 52 4.06 20.90 -3.00
N THR A 53 4.57 20.78 -1.78
CA THR A 53 4.50 19.56 -0.97
C THR A 53 3.37 19.73 0.05
N VAL A 54 2.23 19.11 -0.19
CA VAL A 54 1.01 19.28 0.62
C VAL A 54 0.60 18.02 1.38
N GLY A 55 1.50 17.05 1.46
CA GLY A 55 1.27 15.81 2.17
C GLY A 55 1.53 15.92 3.68
N PRO A 56 1.28 14.83 4.41
CA PRO A 56 0.52 13.66 3.95
C PRO A 56 -0.97 14.00 3.80
N LEU A 57 -1.52 13.76 2.60
CA LEU A 57 -2.94 13.92 2.34
C LEU A 57 -3.69 12.77 3.00
N ASN A 58 -4.23 13.02 4.19
CA ASN A 58 -5.02 12.04 4.90
C ASN A 58 -6.32 11.75 4.13
N PRO A 59 -6.72 10.47 4.01
CA PRO A 59 -8.03 10.13 3.47
C PRO A 59 -9.12 10.83 4.29
N VAL A 60 -9.80 11.80 3.68
CA VAL A 60 -10.95 12.46 4.29
C VAL A 60 -12.18 11.62 3.97
N ALA A 61 -12.96 11.27 5.00
CA ALA A 61 -14.24 10.59 4.80
C ALA A 61 -15.24 11.59 4.17
N VAL A 62 -15.28 11.65 2.84
CA VAL A 62 -16.25 12.48 2.12
C VAL A 62 -17.53 11.67 1.92
N GLY A 63 -18.55 11.98 2.73
CA GLY A 63 -19.95 11.68 2.40
C GLY A 63 -20.26 10.26 1.92
N HIS A 64 -20.10 9.27 2.79
CA HIS A 64 -20.76 7.98 2.62
C HIS A 64 -21.61 7.74 3.86
N GLY A 65 -22.93 7.78 3.70
CA GLY A 65 -23.90 7.46 4.75
C GLY A 65 -23.51 6.17 5.45
N GLN A 66 -23.81 6.09 6.75
CA GLN A 66 -23.30 5.08 7.70
C GLN A 66 -23.11 3.71 7.05
N ARG A 67 -21.91 3.48 6.50
CA ARG A 67 -21.53 2.15 6.06
C ARG A 67 -21.39 1.35 7.34
N GLN A 68 -22.12 0.23 7.42
CA GLN A 68 -21.96 -0.69 8.53
C GLN A 68 -20.47 -0.97 8.72
N ARG A 69 -20.03 -0.83 9.98
CA ARG A 69 -18.66 -1.06 10.36
C ARG A 69 -18.33 -2.53 10.05
N HIS A 70 -17.20 -2.76 9.39
CA HIS A 70 -16.79 -4.11 9.04
C HIS A 70 -16.37 -4.89 10.29
N ASP A 71 -16.76 -6.16 10.42
CA ASP A 71 -16.51 -7.01 11.60
C ASP A 71 -15.02 -7.08 11.99
N CYS A 72 -14.11 -6.95 11.02
CA CYS A 72 -12.66 -6.92 11.29
C CYS A 72 -12.26 -5.75 12.22
N LEU A 73 -12.98 -4.63 12.17
CA LEU A 73 -12.74 -3.48 13.04
C LEU A 73 -13.29 -3.74 14.44
N GLU A 74 -14.33 -4.56 14.60
CA GLU A 74 -14.82 -4.97 15.91
C GLU A 74 -13.87 -5.98 16.57
N TRP A 75 -13.27 -6.88 15.78
CA TRP A 75 -12.20 -7.74 16.29
C TRP A 75 -10.95 -6.94 16.68
N LEU A 76 -10.59 -5.91 15.90
CA LEU A 76 -9.43 -5.07 16.17
C LEU A 76 -9.57 -4.30 17.50
N ASP A 77 -10.77 -3.81 17.80
CA ASP A 77 -11.05 -3.10 19.06
C ASP A 77 -10.79 -3.94 20.32
N LYS A 78 -10.89 -5.27 20.19
CA LYS A 78 -10.67 -6.20 21.31
C LYS A 78 -9.19 -6.50 21.55
N GLN A 79 -8.29 -6.00 20.70
CA GLN A 79 -6.86 -6.29 20.79
C GLN A 79 -6.12 -5.22 21.61
N PRO A 80 -5.02 -5.58 22.30
CA PRO A 80 -4.17 -4.60 22.96
C PRO A 80 -3.62 -3.55 21.98
N PRO A 81 -3.37 -2.30 22.42
CA PRO A 81 -2.75 -1.28 21.59
C PRO A 81 -1.43 -1.76 20.96
N ALA A 82 -1.21 -1.42 19.69
CA ALA A 82 0.01 -1.76 18.94
C ALA A 82 0.37 -3.26 18.92
N SER A 83 -0.62 -4.16 19.00
CA SER A 83 -0.39 -5.62 19.05
C SER A 83 -0.74 -6.38 17.77
N VAL A 84 -1.35 -5.71 16.77
CA VAL A 84 -1.84 -6.31 15.53
C VAL A 84 -1.03 -5.81 14.35
N LEU A 85 -0.54 -6.73 13.52
CA LEU A 85 0.12 -6.42 12.26
C LEU A 85 -0.92 -6.24 11.13
N TYR A 86 -0.86 -5.13 10.41
CA TYR A 86 -1.62 -4.95 9.17
C TYR A 86 -0.74 -5.30 7.95
N VAL A 87 -1.22 -6.21 7.11
CA VAL A 87 -0.50 -6.69 5.92
C VAL A 87 -1.34 -6.43 4.67
N SER A 88 -0.82 -5.61 3.76
CA SER A 88 -1.45 -5.27 2.49
C SER A 88 -0.41 -4.90 1.44
N PHE A 89 -0.60 -5.37 0.21
CA PHE A 89 0.26 -5.06 -0.95
C PHE A 89 -0.38 -4.01 -1.87
N GLY A 90 -1.36 -3.26 -1.36
CA GLY A 90 -2.05 -2.22 -2.12
C GLY A 90 -2.98 -2.80 -3.21
N SER A 91 -3.52 -1.91 -4.04
CA SER A 91 -4.51 -2.26 -5.06
C SER A 91 -3.92 -2.80 -6.36
N THR A 92 -2.61 -2.69 -6.57
CA THR A 92 -2.00 -2.92 -7.90
C THR A 92 -1.04 -4.12 -7.92
N THR A 93 -0.36 -4.41 -6.82
CA THR A 93 0.68 -5.45 -6.78
C THR A 93 0.08 -6.80 -6.49
N THR A 94 0.31 -7.81 -7.35
CA THR A 94 -0.10 -9.20 -7.09
C THR A 94 1.07 -10.05 -6.60
N LEU A 95 0.79 -11.04 -5.76
CA LEU A 95 1.77 -12.04 -5.32
C LEU A 95 1.54 -13.37 -6.05
N SER A 96 2.62 -14.11 -6.29
CA SER A 96 2.51 -15.49 -6.77
C SER A 96 2.04 -16.43 -5.67
N ASP A 97 1.43 -17.57 -6.04
CA ASP A 97 0.94 -18.56 -5.08
C ASP A 97 2.04 -19.02 -4.10
N ALA A 98 3.27 -19.22 -4.60
CA ALA A 98 4.42 -19.59 -3.76
C ALA A 98 4.79 -18.49 -2.75
N GLN A 99 4.71 -17.21 -3.14
CA GLN A 99 4.97 -16.09 -2.23
C GLN A 99 3.88 -15.98 -1.16
N ILE A 100 2.62 -16.22 -1.51
CA ILE A 100 1.49 -16.23 -0.58
C ILE A 100 1.63 -17.36 0.42
N GLU A 101 2.00 -18.57 -0.02
CA GLU A 101 2.23 -19.71 0.86
C GLU A 101 3.35 -19.41 1.88
N GLN A 102 4.49 -18.90 1.42
CA GLN A 102 5.60 -18.55 2.31
C GLN A 102 5.22 -17.43 3.29
N LEU A 103 4.47 -16.43 2.83
CA LEU A 103 3.99 -15.35 3.71
C LEU A 103 2.99 -15.89 4.75
N ALA A 104 2.10 -16.79 4.35
CA ALA A 104 1.16 -17.43 5.28
C ALA A 104 1.92 -18.21 6.36
N VAL A 105 2.91 -19.03 5.99
CA VAL A 105 3.75 -19.77 6.93
C VAL A 105 4.50 -18.81 7.87
N ALA A 106 5.05 -17.72 7.36
CA ALA A 106 5.75 -16.72 8.17
C ALA A 106 4.82 -16.03 9.18
N LEU A 107 3.62 -15.63 8.75
CA LEU A 107 2.61 -15.01 9.63
C LEU A 107 2.16 -15.97 10.73
N LEU A 108 1.93 -17.25 10.40
CA LEU A 108 1.59 -18.28 11.36
C LEU A 108 2.68 -18.49 12.42
N ASN A 109 3.94 -18.50 11.99
CA ASN A 109 5.09 -18.71 12.88
C ASN A 109 5.49 -17.44 13.66
N SER A 110 4.99 -16.27 13.28
CA SER A 110 5.34 -14.99 13.93
C SER A 110 4.80 -14.87 15.37
N ASN A 111 3.80 -15.68 15.75
CA ASN A 111 3.05 -15.55 17.00
C ASN A 111 2.53 -14.12 17.25
N ARG A 112 2.26 -13.37 16.17
CA ARG A 112 1.61 -12.06 16.22
C ARG A 112 0.20 -12.17 15.67
N ARG A 113 -0.71 -11.38 16.24
CA ARG A 113 -2.04 -11.19 15.67
C ARG A 113 -1.90 -10.34 14.41
N PHE A 114 -2.65 -10.66 13.36
CA PHE A 114 -2.55 -9.93 12.10
C PHE A 114 -3.89 -9.79 11.40
N ILE A 115 -4.01 -8.73 10.60
CA ILE A 115 -5.05 -8.55 9.59
C ILE A 115 -4.32 -8.56 8.25
N TRP A 116 -4.60 -9.57 7.43
CA TRP A 116 -4.01 -9.72 6.11
C TRP A 116 -5.07 -9.55 5.03
N VAL A 117 -4.86 -8.58 4.14
CA VAL A 117 -5.71 -8.34 2.97
C VAL A 117 -5.24 -9.22 1.80
N LEU A 118 -6.03 -10.25 1.51
CA LEU A 118 -5.91 -11.08 0.29
C LEU A 118 -6.95 -10.64 -0.73
N ARG A 119 -6.56 -10.52 -2.00
CA ARG A 119 -7.45 -10.12 -3.10
C ARG A 119 -7.66 -11.26 -4.08
N ASP A 120 -8.73 -11.20 -4.84
CA ASP A 120 -9.05 -12.22 -5.86
C ASP A 120 -7.94 -12.36 -6.91
N ALA A 121 -7.27 -11.25 -7.26
CA ALA A 121 -6.11 -11.25 -8.16
C ALA A 121 -4.89 -11.98 -7.58
N ASP A 122 -4.83 -12.18 -6.26
CA ASP A 122 -3.77 -12.91 -5.56
C ASP A 122 -4.15 -14.40 -5.38
N LEU A 123 -5.42 -14.79 -5.61
CA LEU A 123 -5.95 -16.12 -5.31
C LEU A 123 -5.93 -17.09 -6.51
N GLY A 124 -5.24 -16.72 -7.59
CA GLY A 124 -5.35 -17.29 -8.94
C GLY A 124 -5.16 -18.79 -9.11
N ASN A 125 -4.74 -19.58 -8.11
CA ASN A 125 -4.86 -21.06 -8.10
C ASN A 125 -5.07 -21.68 -6.69
N ILE A 126 -5.11 -20.90 -5.61
CA ILE A 126 -5.07 -21.43 -4.23
C ILE A 126 -6.38 -22.13 -3.86
N LEU A 127 -7.52 -21.63 -4.32
CA LEU A 127 -8.83 -22.24 -4.05
C LEU A 127 -9.01 -23.58 -4.78
N GLN A 128 -8.40 -23.76 -5.95
CA GLN A 128 -8.47 -25.02 -6.71
C GLN A 128 -7.75 -26.18 -6.00
N ARG A 129 -6.73 -25.88 -5.19
CA ARG A 129 -5.95 -26.88 -4.45
C ARG A 129 -6.54 -27.21 -3.08
N ALA A 130 -7.15 -26.24 -2.41
CA ALA A 130 -7.79 -26.41 -1.09
C ALA A 130 -9.00 -27.37 -1.12
N GLU A 131 -9.64 -27.53 -2.29
CA GLU A 131 -10.77 -28.48 -2.45
C GLU A 131 -10.32 -29.94 -2.64
N THR A 132 -9.08 -30.20 -3.07
CA THR A 132 -8.58 -31.57 -3.38
C THR A 132 -7.99 -32.30 -2.18
N HIS A 133 -7.57 -31.58 -1.15
CA HIS A 133 -7.03 -32.13 0.09
C HIS A 133 -7.88 -31.59 1.23
N GLY A 134 -8.90 -32.33 1.64
CA GLY A 134 -9.96 -31.90 2.58
C GLY A 134 -9.48 -31.43 3.95
N ARG A 135 -8.82 -30.26 4.01
CA ARG A 135 -8.48 -29.51 5.22
C ARG A 135 -7.91 -28.13 4.88
N ALA A 136 -8.79 -27.12 4.78
CA ALA A 136 -8.64 -25.78 5.35
C ALA A 136 -9.83 -24.94 4.87
N ASP A 137 -10.71 -24.58 5.79
CA ASP A 137 -11.76 -23.59 5.59
C ASP A 137 -11.08 -22.24 5.25
N CYS A 138 -10.88 -21.98 3.95
CA CYS A 138 -10.43 -20.67 3.48
C CYS A 138 -11.64 -19.74 3.44
N ARG A 139 -12.18 -19.43 4.62
CA ARG A 139 -13.14 -18.34 4.79
C ARG A 139 -12.39 -17.05 5.08
N ARG A 140 -12.85 -16.01 4.38
CA ARG A 140 -12.64 -14.58 4.65
C ARG A 140 -12.31 -14.31 6.12
N VAL A 141 -11.22 -13.56 6.32
CA VAL A 141 -10.77 -13.00 7.61
C VAL A 141 -10.51 -14.10 8.65
N SER A 142 -9.34 -14.74 8.55
CA SER A 142 -8.86 -15.64 9.61
C SER A 142 -8.44 -14.80 10.82
N LEU A 143 -9.43 -14.50 11.67
CA LEU A 143 -9.24 -14.09 13.04
C LEU A 143 -8.72 -15.33 13.79
N LYS A 144 -7.43 -15.38 14.08
CA LYS A 144 -6.92 -16.32 15.08
C LYS A 144 -7.15 -15.71 16.47
N GLU A 145 -7.87 -16.46 17.29
CA GLU A 145 -8.05 -16.22 18.74
C GLU A 145 -6.70 -16.18 19.47
#